data_AF-A0A5N6BVN2-F1
#
_entry.id   AF-A0A5N6BVN2-F1
#
_cell.length_a   1.000
_cell.length_b   1.000
_cell.length_c   1.000
_cell.angle_alpha   90.00
_cell.angle_beta   90.00
_cell.angle_gamma   90.00
#
_symmetry.space_group_name_H-M   'P 1'
#
loop_
_entity.id
_entity.type
_entity.pdbx_description
1 polymer ?
#
loop_
_entity_poly.entity_id
_entity_poly.type
_entity_poly.pdbx_seq_one_letter_code
_entity_poly.pdbx_strand_id
1 'polypeptide(L)' 'MTGVYKNMARGIVALVFRCKATGGQLSLNNEVQRFHWATPAEVAEMVTEAFAVRVLDALHDRAPAVRQHDGVHLVYS' A
#
# COMPACT_ATOMS: atom_id res chain seq x y z
N MET A 1 -9.94 -6.24 6.60
CA MET A 1 -9.62 -5.68 5.27
C MET A 1 -9.74 -4.18 5.35
N THR A 2 -8.79 -3.42 4.81
CA THR A 2 -8.76 -1.94 4.89
C THR A 2 -8.89 -1.24 3.53
N GLY A 3 -8.74 -1.94 2.41
CA GLY A 3 -9.07 -1.34 1.12
C GLY A 3 -8.91 -2.25 -0.11
N VAL A 4 -9.47 -1.77 -1.22
CA VAL A 4 -9.47 -2.36 -2.56
C VAL A 4 -8.98 -1.31 -3.55
N TYR A 5 -7.88 -1.60 -4.25
CA TYR A 5 -7.22 -0.66 -5.17
C TYR A 5 -7.12 -1.27 -6.55
N LYS A 6 -7.71 -0.60 -7.54
CA LYS A 6 -7.95 -1.17 -8.86
C LYS A 6 -7.12 -0.44 -9.90
N ASN A 7 -6.33 -1.18 -10.67
CA ASN A 7 -5.80 -0.72 -11.94
C ASN A 7 -6.59 -1.39 -13.06
N MET A 8 -7.67 -0.73 -13.50
CA MET A 8 -8.61 -1.32 -14.46
C MET A 8 -8.04 -1.38 -15.87
N ALA A 9 -7.15 -0.45 -16.25
CA ALA A 9 -6.43 -0.50 -17.53
C ALA A 9 -5.60 -1.79 -17.67
N ARG A 10 -5.13 -2.34 -16.55
CA ARG A 10 -4.37 -3.60 -16.49
C ARG A 10 -5.18 -4.80 -15.97
N GLY A 11 -6.45 -4.61 -15.62
CA GLY A 11 -7.29 -5.67 -15.03
C GLY A 11 -6.83 -6.18 -13.67
N ILE A 12 -6.15 -5.36 -12.86
CA ILE A 12 -5.55 -5.77 -11.57
C ILE A 12 -6.34 -5.19 -10.40
N VAL A 13 -6.57 -6.01 -9.38
CA VAL A 13 -7.16 -5.60 -8.09
C VAL A 13 -6.23 -6.00 -6.95
N ALA A 14 -5.86 -5.04 -6.10
CA ALA A 14 -5.09 -5.26 -4.89
C ALA A 14 -5.99 -5.11 -3.65
N LEU A 15 -5.90 -6.08 -2.74
CA LEU A 15 -6.58 -6.04 -1.43
C LEU A 15 -5.55 -5.73 -0.35
N VAL A 16 -5.88 -4.80 0.54
CA VAL A 16 -4.99 -4.36 1.61
C VAL A 16 -5.55 -4.77 2.97
N PHE A 17 -4.66 -5.25 3.83
CA PHE A 17 -4.95 -5.63 5.21
C PHE A 17 -3.92 -4.95 6.12
N ARG A 18 -4.40 -4.29 7.18
CA ARG A 18 -3.54 -3.80 8.25
C ARG A 18 -3.27 -4.95 9.23
N CYS A 19 -1.98 -5.23 9.45
CA CYS A 19 -1.52 -6.25 10.37
C CYS A 19 -0.64 -5.63 11.46
N LYS A 20 -0.50 -6.34 12.58
CA LYS A 20 0.46 -6.01 13.64
C LYS A 20 1.52 -7.09 13.69
N ALA A 21 2.79 -6.71 13.66
CA ALA A 21 3.87 -7.65 13.90
C ALA A 21 3.81 -8.18 15.34
N THR A 22 3.80 -9.50 15.50
CA THR A 22 3.76 -10.17 16.81
C THR A 22 5.13 -10.75 17.23
N GLY A 23 6.10 -10.79 16.31
CA GLY A 23 7.44 -11.33 16.53
C GLY A 23 8.15 -11.63 15.20
N GLY A 24 9.33 -12.25 15.27
CA GLY A 24 10.16 -12.61 14.12
C GLY A 24 11.34 -11.66 13.88
N GLN A 25 12.22 -12.02 12.93
CA GLN A 25 13.35 -11.21 12.50
C GLN A 25 13.30 -10.98 10.99
N LEU A 26 13.68 -9.78 10.56
CA LEU A 26 13.78 -9.43 9.14
C LEU A 26 15.01 -10.10 8.53
N SER A 27 14.84 -10.81 7.41
CA SER A 27 15.92 -11.53 6.72
C SER A 27 16.00 -11.12 5.25
N LEU A 28 17.22 -10.87 4.77
CA LEU A 28 17.49 -10.63 3.35
C LEU A 28 17.54 -11.94 2.56
N ASN A 29 17.32 -11.86 1.25
CA ASN A 29 17.52 -12.96 0.30
C ASN A 29 17.79 -12.38 -1.10
N ASN A 30 17.80 -13.21 -2.14
CA ASN A 30 18.08 -12.77 -3.51
C ASN A 30 17.06 -11.74 -4.05
N GLU A 31 15.85 -11.70 -3.49
CA GLU A 31 14.79 -10.77 -3.88
C GLU A 31 14.71 -9.53 -2.95
N VAL A 32 15.05 -9.69 -1.67
CA VAL A 32 14.95 -8.65 -0.65
C VAL A 32 16.34 -8.16 -0.24
N GLN A 33 16.66 -6.92 -0.62
CA GLN A 33 17.99 -6.33 -0.40
C GLN A 33 18.09 -5.41 0.83
N ARG A 34 16.98 -4.82 1.28
CA ARG A 34 16.96 -3.92 2.45
C ARG A 34 15.56 -3.81 3.05
N PHE A 35 15.52 -3.51 4.34
CA PHE A 35 14.32 -3.10 5.04
C PHE A 35 14.41 -1.64 5.48
N HIS A 36 13.28 -0.95 5.45
CA HIS A 36 13.15 0.41 5.95
C HIS A 36 11.80 0.56 6.64
N TRP A 37 11.81 1.08 7.86
CA TRP A 37 10.60 1.46 8.58
C TRP A 37 10.28 2.92 8.26
N ALA A 38 9.08 3.17 7.76
CA ALA A 38 8.65 4.50 7.34
C ALA A 38 7.46 4.97 8.17
N THR A 39 7.48 6.25 8.51
CA THR A 39 6.34 7.01 9.00
C THR A 39 5.34 7.29 7.87
N PRO A 40 4.09 7.65 8.18
CA PRO A 40 3.10 7.98 7.14
C PRO A 40 3.55 9.13 6.21
N ALA A 41 4.29 10.11 6.74
CA ALA A 41 4.82 11.21 5.93
C ALA A 41 5.88 10.72 4.93
N GLU A 42 6.84 9.91 5.40
CA GLU A 42 7.90 9.35 4.55
C GLU A 42 7.34 8.44 3.43
N VAL A 43 6.26 7.70 3.70
CA VAL A 43 5.63 6.84 2.70
C VAL A 43 5.22 7.63 1.45
N ALA A 44 4.70 8.84 1.61
CA ALA A 44 4.27 9.67 0.47
C ALA A 44 5.44 10.13 -0.40
N GLU A 45 6.65 10.19 0.15
CA GLU A 45 7.87 10.59 -0.56
C GLU A 45 8.60 9.39 -1.18
N MET A 46 8.41 8.19 -0.64
CA MET A 46 9.14 6.98 -1.06
C MET A 46 8.52 6.25 -2.24
N VAL A 47 7.20 6.34 -2.43
CA VAL A 47 6.47 5.58 -3.45
C VAL A 47 5.48 6.46 -4.20
N THR A 48 5.00 5.99 -5.36
CA THR A 48 4.00 6.72 -6.13
C THR A 48 2.68 6.83 -5.35
N GLU A 49 1.86 7.84 -5.69
CA GLU A 49 0.57 8.10 -5.05
C GLU A 49 -0.30 6.83 -4.97
N ALA A 50 -0.36 6.07 -6.06
CA ALA A 50 -1.13 4.83 -6.17
C ALA A 50 -0.74 3.75 -5.15
N PHE A 51 0.51 3.75 -4.66
CA PHE A 51 0.98 2.85 -3.60
C PHE A 51 0.93 3.51 -2.23
N ALA A 52 1.27 4.80 -2.12
CA ALA A 52 1.25 5.53 -0.85
C ALA A 52 -0.15 5.50 -0.22
N VAL A 53 -1.19 5.77 -1.02
CA VAL A 53 -2.57 5.82 -0.54
C VAL A 53 -3.03 4.50 0.08
N ARG A 54 -2.48 3.36 -0.38
CA ARG A 54 -2.80 2.03 0.15
C ARG A 54 -2.45 1.90 1.61
N VAL A 55 -1.29 2.44 1.97
CA VAL A 55 -0.78 2.44 3.34
C VAL A 55 -1.53 3.48 4.16
N LEU A 56 -1.66 4.70 3.63
CA LEU A 56 -2.28 5.82 4.35
C LEU A 56 -3.74 5.56 4.70
N ASP A 57 -4.54 5.02 3.78
CA ASP A 57 -5.91 4.65 4.06
C ASP A 57 -6.00 3.57 5.15
N ALA A 58 -5.07 2.59 5.13
CA ALA A 58 -5.08 1.49 6.08
C ALA A 58 -4.82 1.92 7.53
N LEU A 59 -4.19 3.07 7.74
CA LEU A 59 -3.94 3.64 9.08
C LEU A 59 -5.20 4.20 9.75
N HIS A 60 -6.26 4.43 8.98
CA HIS A 60 -7.53 4.94 9.50
C HIS A 60 -8.49 3.78 9.77
N ASP A 61 -9.11 3.76 10.96
CA ASP A 61 -10.10 2.75 11.33
C ASP A 61 -11.48 3.10 10.76
N ARG A 62 -11.59 3.07 9.44
CA ARG A 62 -12.80 3.35 8.67
C ARG A 62 -13.22 2.13 7.85
N ALA A 63 -14.37 2.24 7.16
CA ALA A 63 -14.76 1.28 6.15
C ALA A 63 -13.65 1.11 5.09
N PRO A 64 -13.50 -0.08 4.48
CA PRO A 64 -12.47 -0.31 3.48
C PRO A 64 -12.50 0.73 2.35
N ALA A 65 -11.37 1.36 2.08
CA ALA A 65 -11.26 2.31 0.97
C ALA A 65 -11.39 1.59 -0.38
N VAL A 66 -12.07 2.21 -1.36
CA VAL A 66 -12.13 1.68 -2.73
C VAL A 66 -11.64 2.76 -3.66
N ARG A 67 -10.54 2.50 -4.38
CA ARG A 67 -9.90 3.48 -5.27
C ARG A 67 -9.53 2.89 -6.62
N GLN A 68 -9.42 3.76 -7.63
CA GLN A 68 -8.87 3.44 -8.94
C GLN A 68 -7.55 4.20 -9.15
N HIS A 69 -6.63 3.59 -9.88
CA HIS A 69 -5.33 4.20 -10.21
C HIS A 69 -4.79 3.68 -11.55
N ASP A 70 -3.91 4.45 -12.17
CA ASP A 70 -3.20 4.04 -13.40
C ASP A 70 -1.88 3.28 -13.11
N GLY A 71 -1.44 3.27 -11.85
CA GLY A 71 -0.18 2.67 -11.39
C GLY A 71 0.78 3.69 -10.80
N VAL A 72 0.55 4.98 -11.08
CA VAL A 72 1.30 6.11 -10.55
C VAL A 72 0.37 7.02 -9.74
N HIS A 73 -0.76 7.43 -10.34
CA HIS A 73 -1.71 8.37 -9.77
C HIS A 73 -3.06 7.73 -9.51
N LEU A 74 -3.80 8.31 -8.56
CA LEU A 74 -5.22 8.05 -8.44
C LEU A 74 -5.96 8.60 -9.65
N VAL A 75 -6.91 7.81 -10.15
CA VAL A 75 -7.80 8.24 -11.22
C VAL A 75 -9.23 8.19 -10.73
N TYR A 76 -10.00 9.19 -11.13
CA TYR A 76 -11.42 9.23 -10.90
C TYR A 76 -12.07 8.90 -12.23
N SER A 77 -12.82 7.80 -12.25
CA SER A 77 -13.70 7.41 -13.36
C SER A 77 -15.05 8.09 -13.21
#